data_AF-A0A7G8JK41-F1
#
_entry.id   AF-A0A7G8JK41-F1
#
_cell.length_a   1.000
_cell.length_b   1.000
_cell.length_c   1.000
_cell.angle_alpha   90.00
_cell.angle_beta   90.00
_cell.angle_gamma   90.00
#
_symmetry.space_group_name_H-M   'P 1'
#
loop_
_entity.id
_entity.type
_entity.pdbx_description
1 polymer ?
#
loop_
_entity_poly.entity_id
_entity_poly.type
_entity_poly.pdbx_seq_one_letter_code
_entity_poly.pdbx_strand_id
1 'polypeptide(L)'
;MLNSSSRQIIQQFIHSVVQSHEIATGLKKLTSHGQIVDYANSKGFSFAKADWDEFIRSDSESLSSQDKQSAHFDNTNHWSWAFRQVSSWRAMLMEGADQGSS
;
A
#
# COMPACT_ATOMS: atom_id res chain seq x y z
N MET A 1 -19.27 -2.29 -3.45
CA MET A 1 -19.47 -3.08 -2.21
C MET A 1 -18.36 -4.11 -2.16
N LEU A 2 -17.34 -3.83 -1.36
CA LEU A 2 -16.19 -4.70 -1.17
C LEU A 2 -16.66 -6.06 -0.65
N ASN A 3 -16.32 -7.13 -1.36
CA ASN A 3 -16.69 -8.47 -0.94
C ASN A 3 -15.95 -8.82 0.36
N SER A 4 -16.64 -9.42 1.34
CA SER A 4 -16.04 -9.75 2.65
C SER A 4 -14.80 -10.64 2.52
N SER A 5 -14.78 -11.53 1.53
CA SER A 5 -13.62 -12.38 1.20
C SER A 5 -12.46 -11.57 0.63
N SER A 6 -12.71 -10.65 -0.31
CA SER A 6 -11.69 -9.78 -0.89
C SER A 6 -11.03 -8.91 0.19
N ARG A 7 -11.82 -8.38 1.13
CA ARG A 7 -11.30 -7.61 2.28
C ARG A 7 -10.32 -8.43 3.11
N GLN A 8 -10.66 -9.69 3.44
CA GLN A 8 -9.77 -10.55 4.21
C GLN A 8 -8.46 -10.85 3.47
N ILE A 9 -8.53 -11.14 2.16
CA ILE A 9 -7.34 -11.42 1.34
C ILE A 9 -6.44 -10.18 1.26
N ILE A 10 -7.02 -8.99 1.07
CA ILE A 10 -6.28 -7.72 1.07
C ILE A 10 -5.59 -7.49 2.42
N GLN A 11 -6.29 -7.73 3.54
CA GLN A 11 -5.69 -7.62 4.88
C GLN A 11 -4.54 -8.62 5.08
N GLN A 12 -4.71 -9.87 4.65
CA GLN A 12 -3.64 -10.88 4.70
C GLN A 12 -2.42 -10.43 3.87
N PHE A 13 -2.64 -9.90 2.67
CA PHE A 13 -1.56 -9.35 1.84
C PHE A 13 -0.84 -8.20 2.55
N ILE A 14 -1.58 -7.25 3.13
CA ILE A 14 -1.02 -6.12 3.87
C ILE A 14 -0.17 -6.62 5.05
N HIS A 15 -0.66 -7.58 5.82
CA HIS A 15 0.08 -8.19 6.93
C HIS A 15 1.33 -8.92 6.45
N SER A 16 1.23 -9.69 5.36
CA SER A 16 2.38 -10.38 4.77
C SER A 16 3.45 -9.40 4.27
N VAL A 17 3.07 -8.25 3.72
CA VAL A 17 4.01 -7.18 3.34
C VAL A 17 4.76 -6.65 4.56
N VAL A 18 4.07 -6.46 5.69
CA VAL A 18 4.69 -5.99 6.95
C VAL A 18 5.62 -7.04 7.55
N GLN A 19 5.23 -8.32 7.48
CA GLN A 19 6.01 -9.42 8.04
C GLN A 19 7.17 -9.88 7.15
N SER A 20 7.03 -9.78 5.82
CA SER A 20 7.99 -10.31 4.85
C SER A 20 8.68 -9.19 4.07
N HIS A 21 9.95 -8.96 4.40
CA HIS A 21 10.77 -7.95 3.74
C HIS A 21 10.96 -8.19 2.23
N GLU A 22 10.89 -9.45 1.78
CA GLU A 22 10.90 -9.80 0.35
C GLU A 22 9.71 -9.19 -0.39
N ILE A 23 8.51 -9.31 0.18
CA ILE A 23 7.27 -8.80 -0.40
C ILE A 23 7.29 -7.27 -0.40
N ALA A 24 7.71 -6.67 0.71
CA ALA A 24 7.93 -5.23 0.80
C ALA A 24 8.94 -4.72 -0.25
N THR A 25 10.05 -5.44 -0.46
CA THR A 25 11.05 -5.05 -1.46
C THR A 25 10.50 -5.16 -2.89
N GLY A 26 9.64 -6.13 -3.17
CA GLY A 26 8.92 -6.22 -4.43
C GLY A 26 8.04 -5.02 -4.71
N LEU A 27 7.32 -4.52 -3.69
CA LEU A 27 6.45 -3.35 -3.80
C LEU A 27 7.18 -2.07 -4.20
N LYS A 28 8.46 -1.91 -3.82
CA LYS A 28 9.27 -0.73 -4.13
C LYS A 28 9.42 -0.45 -5.63
N LYS A 29 9.30 -1.49 -6.47
CA LYS A 29 9.43 -1.39 -7.94
C LYS A 29 8.11 -1.07 -8.63
N LEU A 30 7.00 -1.08 -7.89
CA LEU A 30 5.66 -0.94 -8.44
C LEU A 30 5.25 0.53 -8.41
N THR A 31 4.76 1.02 -9.54
CA THR A 31 4.41 2.45 -9.74
C THR A 31 2.92 2.65 -10.01
N SER A 32 2.09 1.61 -9.85
CA SER A 32 0.66 1.66 -10.15
C SER A 32 -0.12 0.63 -9.35
N HIS A 33 -1.37 0.96 -8.98
CA HIS A 33 -2.25 0.05 -8.24
C HIS A 33 -2.46 -1.28 -8.97
N GLY A 34 -2.51 -1.26 -10.31
CA GLY A 34 -2.60 -2.49 -11.11
C GLY A 34 -1.41 -3.42 -10.90
N GLN A 35 -0.19 -2.89 -10.79
CA GLN A 35 1.01 -3.67 -10.52
C GLN A 35 1.01 -4.27 -9.11
N ILE A 36 0.48 -3.54 -8.11
CA ILE A 36 0.32 -4.06 -6.73
C ILE A 36 -0.62 -5.27 -6.73
N VAL A 37 -1.75 -5.16 -7.42
CA VAL A 37 -2.72 -6.24 -7.54
C VAL A 37 -2.11 -7.45 -8.26
N ASP A 38 -1.43 -7.24 -9.38
CA ASP A 38 -0.78 -8.30 -10.14
C ASP A 38 0.30 -9.01 -9.29
N TYR A 39 1.11 -8.23 -8.58
CA TYR A 39 2.12 -8.74 -7.66
C TYR A 39 1.51 -9.56 -6.52
N ALA A 40 0.42 -9.08 -5.92
CA ALA A 40 -0.30 -9.80 -4.88
C ALA A 40 -0.87 -11.13 -5.40
N ASN A 41 -1.46 -11.13 -6.60
CA ASN A 41 -1.95 -12.34 -7.27
C ASN A 41 -0.80 -13.33 -7.50
N SER A 42 0.37 -12.87 -7.96
CA SER A 42 1.56 -13.70 -8.14
C SER A 42 2.09 -14.29 -6.82
N LYS A 43 1.80 -13.68 -5.67
CA LYS A 43 2.16 -14.18 -4.34
C LYS A 43 1.07 -15.07 -3.71
N GLY A 44 -0.04 -15.32 -4.41
CA GLY A 44 -1.14 -16.16 -3.96
C GLY A 44 -2.31 -15.39 -3.32
N PHE A 45 -2.28 -14.06 -3.31
CA PHE A 45 -3.36 -13.20 -2.82
C PHE A 45 -4.23 -12.74 -4.00
N SER A 46 -5.33 -13.44 -4.25
CA SER A 46 -6.17 -13.14 -5.42
C SER A 46 -7.32 -12.20 -5.08
N PHE A 47 -7.25 -10.97 -5.58
CA PHE A 47 -8.29 -9.95 -5.47
C PHE A 47 -8.32 -9.06 -6.71
N ALA A 48 -9.47 -8.44 -6.98
CA ALA A 48 -9.64 -7.54 -8.12
C ALA A 48 -9.07 -6.14 -7.82
N LYS A 49 -8.66 -5.42 -8.87
CA LYS A 49 -8.25 -4.01 -8.73
C LYS A 49 -9.37 -3.16 -8.13
N ALA A 50 -10.62 -3.40 -8.51
CA ALA A 50 -11.77 -2.66 -7.97
C ALA A 50 -11.91 -2.82 -6.46
N ASP A 51 -11.66 -4.03 -5.93
CA ASP A 51 -11.67 -4.27 -4.49
C ASP A 51 -10.51 -3.54 -3.80
N TRP A 52 -9.32 -3.59 -4.39
CA TRP A 52 -8.17 -2.84 -3.88
C TRP A 52 -8.44 -1.33 -3.84
N ASP A 53 -8.98 -0.77 -4.91
CA ASP A 53 -9.31 0.66 -5.02
C ASP A 53 -10.33 1.09 -3.95
N GLU A 54 -11.41 0.30 -3.78
CA GLU A 54 -12.41 0.56 -2.75
C GLU A 54 -11.85 0.40 -1.32
N PHE A 55 -10.93 -0.54 -1.11
CA PHE A 55 -10.23 -0.69 0.15
C PHE A 55 -9.36 0.53 0.46
N ILE A 56 -8.50 0.97 -0.48
CA ILE A 56 -7.63 2.13 -0.32
C ILE A 56 -8.44 3.41 -0.09
N ARG A 57 -9.56 3.57 -0.81
CA ARG A 57 -10.49 4.68 -0.59
C ARG A 57 -11.02 4.68 0.83
N SER A 58 -11.52 3.53 1.31
CA SER A 58 -12.07 3.39 2.67
C SER A 58 -10.99 3.60 3.77
N ASP A 59 -9.78 3.10 3.53
CA ASP A 59 -8.62 3.27 4.40
C ASP A 59 -8.22 4.75 4.48
N SER A 60 -8.17 5.43 3.32
CA SER A 60 -7.84 6.86 3.21
C SER A 60 -8.91 7.77 3.84
N GLU A 61 -10.18 7.37 3.78
CA GLU A 61 -11.27 8.08 4.46
C GLU A 61 -11.15 7.98 5.99
N SER A 62 -10.59 6.89 6.48
CA SER A 62 -10.34 6.64 7.92
C SER A 62 -9.08 7.32 8.45
N LEU A 63 -8.24 7.88 7.58
CA LEU A 63 -7.05 8.64 7.97
C LEU A 63 -7.41 10.02 8.52
N SER A 64 -6.73 10.42 9.59
CA SER A 64 -6.75 11.80 10.12
C SER A 64 -6.21 12.80 9.09
N SER A 65 -6.67 14.06 9.15
CA SER A 65 -6.29 15.12 8.20
C SER A 65 -4.78 15.30 8.03
N GLN A 66 -4.00 15.05 9.08
CA GLN A 66 -2.53 15.14 9.08
C GLN A 66 -1.88 14.02 8.25
N ASP A 67 -2.48 12.82 8.24
CA ASP A 67 -2.05 11.71 7.39
C ASP A 67 -2.49 11.87 5.93
N LYS A 68 -3.59 12.60 5.69
CA LYS A 68 -4.03 12.94 4.32
C LYS A 68 -3.02 13.83 3.60
N GLN A 69 -2.36 14.77 4.29
CA GLN A 69 -1.28 15.58 3.70
C GLN A 69 -0.08 14.73 3.28
N SER A 70 0.30 13.74 4.08
CA SER A 70 1.39 12.79 3.75
C SER A 70 1.00 11.74 2.70
N ALA A 71 -0.29 11.52 2.44
CA ALA A 71 -0.76 10.69 1.33
C ALA A 71 -0.64 11.41 -0.03
N HIS A 72 -0.58 12.74 -0.03
CA HIS A 72 -0.52 13.58 -1.23
C HIS A 72 0.91 13.66 -1.79
N PHE A 73 1.51 12.50 -2.05
CA PHE A 73 2.70 12.40 -2.88
C PHE A 73 2.28 11.92 -4.26
N ASP A 74 2.11 12.87 -5.18
CA ASP A 74 1.81 12.65 -6.60
C ASP A 74 2.97 11.97 -7.37
N ASN A 75 4.11 11.74 -6.70
CA ASN A 75 5.27 11.13 -7.32
C ASN A 75 5.23 9.60 -7.21
N THR A 76 4.48 8.97 -8.13
CA THR A 76 4.40 7.50 -8.27
C THR A 76 5.74 6.84 -8.62
N ASN A 77 6.76 7.62 -9.01
CA ASN A 77 8.11 7.11 -9.28
C ASN A 77 8.95 6.88 -8.02
N HIS A 78 8.51 7.34 -6.85
CA HIS A 78 9.24 7.08 -5.62
C HIS A 78 8.83 5.72 -5.04
N TRP A 79 9.81 4.91 -4.61
CA TRP A 79 9.54 3.56 -4.07
C TRP A 79 8.60 3.56 -2.86
N SER A 80 8.54 4.68 -2.12
CA SER A 80 7.65 4.84 -0.97
C SER A 80 6.20 5.15 -1.36
N TRP A 81 5.90 5.43 -2.64
CA TRP A 81 4.53 5.65 -3.13
C TRP A 81 3.62 4.47 -2.77
N ALA A 82 4.04 3.24 -3.04
CA ALA A 82 3.24 2.05 -2.75
C ALA A 82 2.92 1.95 -1.25
N PHE A 83 3.93 2.19 -0.41
CA PHE A 83 3.81 2.17 1.06
C PHE A 83 2.93 3.30 1.61
N ARG A 84 2.77 4.41 0.88
CA ARG A 84 1.89 5.52 1.27
C ARG A 84 0.41 5.26 0.98
N GLN A 85 0.09 4.28 0.13
CA GLN A 85 -1.30 3.95 -0.23
C GLN A 85 -2.07 3.32 0.94
N VAL A 86 -1.39 2.55 1.80
CA VAL A 86 -2.02 1.82 2.90
C VAL A 86 -1.52 2.37 4.23
N SER A 87 -2.45 2.71 5.13
CA SER A 87 -2.15 3.23 6.47
C SER A 87 -1.18 2.33 7.25
N SER A 88 -1.40 1.02 7.23
CA SER A 88 -0.53 0.04 7.89
C SER A 88 0.90 0.01 7.34
N TRP A 89 1.10 0.31 6.05
CA TRP A 89 2.43 0.33 5.44
C TRP A 89 3.19 1.61 5.73
N ARG A 90 2.47 2.71 5.97
CA ARG A 90 3.07 3.99 6.37
C ARG A 90 3.79 3.91 7.70
N ALA A 91 3.30 3.08 8.63
CA ALA A 91 4.01 2.79 9.88
C ALA A 91 5.39 2.14 9.65
N MET A 92 5.61 1.47 8.51
CA MET A 92 6.92 0.94 8.13
C MET A 92 7.87 1.99 7.56
N LEU A 93 7.38 3.18 7.19
CA LEU A 93 8.19 4.27 6.63
C LEU A 93 8.95 5.09 7.69
N MET A 94 9.19 4.54 8.89
CA MET A 94 9.78 5.24 10.05
C MET A 94 10.87 6.27 9.66
N GLU A 95 10.67 7.48 10.19
CA GLU A 95 11.50 8.70 10.28
C GLU A 95 12.97 8.63 9.82
N GLY A 96 13.20 8.40 8.52
CA GLY A 96 14.55 8.47 7.94
C GLY A 96 14.61 8.79 6.45
N ALA A 97 13.47 8.84 5.75
CA ALA A 97 13.42 9.19 4.33
C ALA A 97 13.43 10.70 4.07
N ASP A 98 13.47 11.52 5.13
CA ASP A 98 13.64 12.97 5.12
C ASP A 98 14.86 13.36 5.97
N GLN A 99 16.02 12.80 5.63
CA GLN A 99 17.29 13.44 5.95
C GLN A 99 17.86 13.86 4.60
N GLY A 100 17.51 15.08 4.21
CA GLY A 100 18.09 15.74 3.06
C GLY A 100 19.59 15.57 3.08
N SER A 101 20.15 15.17 1.93
CA SER A 101 21.58 15.17 1.72
C SER A 101 22.10 16.60 1.92
N SER A 102 22.88 16.80 2.99
CA SER A 102 23.75 17.98 3.16
C SER A 102 24.87 17.99 2.13
#